data_AF-A0A2E5ET62-F1
#
_entry.id   AF-A0A2E5ET62-F1
#
_cell.length_a   1.000
_cell.length_b   1.000
_cell.length_c   1.000
_cell.angle_alpha   90.00
_cell.angle_beta   90.00
_cell.angle_gamma   90.00
#
_symmetry.space_group_name_H-M   'P 1'
#
loop_
_entity.id
_entity.type
_entity.pdbx_description
1 polymer ?
#
loop_
_entity_poly.entity_id
_entity_poly.type
_entity_poly.pdbx_seq_one_letter_code
_entity_poly.pdbx_strand_id
1 'polypeptide(L)'
;MQSLYIPMSREEFERQPFDPAWKQSYFEGHMLLTPRPVLVYATRSTSTTSTTAVGLSKLGSGQHHLILDLYLDAFEDSFEYCDWKPRHVRRDAHNIVRDLFDGAFGRPLVILGLEDADSLNAAAAVVLKDTGVPHLQFICVDPKSQRDGAGSRLLHASLAELHMMGYRTLTSCFMLGNIASRAWHWKNGFVEEPDLQIATLELQRLATQQRLKPDALNEQTIDSLKRDIREMEQSLAAGRPDQAYARDRFKIWN
;
A
#
# COMPACT_ATOMS: atom_id res chain seq x y z
N MET A 1 0.14 10.31 13.13
CA MET A 1 1.48 9.66 13.28
C MET A 1 2.62 10.67 13.33
N GLN A 2 3.71 10.40 14.06
CA GLN A 2 4.90 11.27 14.15
C GLN A 2 6.20 10.49 13.97
N SER A 3 7.24 11.19 13.52
CA SER A 3 8.60 10.65 13.50
C SER A 3 9.09 10.34 14.92
N LEU A 4 9.90 9.29 15.04
CA LEU A 4 10.40 8.84 16.34
C LEU A 4 11.82 9.34 16.58
N TYR A 5 12.05 9.86 17.78
CA TYR A 5 13.37 10.28 18.26
C TYR A 5 13.80 9.32 19.37
N ILE A 6 14.85 8.56 19.11
CA ILE A 6 15.35 7.55 20.05
C ILE A 6 16.74 8.00 20.52
N PRO A 7 16.91 8.38 21.79
CA PRO A 7 18.21 8.73 22.34
C PRO A 7 19.17 7.55 22.22
N MET A 8 20.33 7.77 21.60
CA MET A 8 21.41 6.78 21.52
C MET A 8 22.73 7.42 21.11
N SER A 9 23.84 6.79 21.46
CA SER A 9 25.16 7.16 20.97
C SER A 9 25.32 6.86 19.48
N ARG A 10 26.31 7.49 18.85
CA ARG A 10 26.69 7.23 17.46
C ARG A 10 27.08 5.77 17.23
N GLU A 11 27.79 5.18 18.19
CA GLU A 11 28.22 3.79 18.13
C GLU A 11 27.03 2.81 18.20
N GLU A 12 26.04 3.09 19.06
CA GLU A 12 24.80 2.32 19.11
C GLU A 12 23.97 2.46 17.83
N PHE A 13 23.93 3.66 17.23
CA PHE A 13 23.27 3.90 15.96
C PHE A 13 23.87 3.06 14.83
N GLU A 14 25.19 2.99 14.72
CA GLU A 14 25.90 2.21 13.68
C GLU A 14 25.71 0.70 13.80
N ARG A 15 25.20 0.23 14.95
CA ARG A 15 24.84 -1.16 15.23
C ARG A 15 23.35 -1.45 15.04
N GLN A 16 22.53 -0.44 14.74
CA GLN A 16 21.10 -0.68 14.52
C GLN A 16 20.87 -1.51 13.24
N PRO A 17 19.87 -2.40 13.26
CA PRO A 17 19.42 -3.05 12.03
C PRO A 17 18.85 -2.01 11.07
N PHE A 18 19.08 -2.21 9.78
CA PHE A 18 18.46 -1.41 8.74
C PHE A 18 16.99 -1.80 8.58
N ASP A 19 16.10 -0.81 8.48
CA ASP A 19 14.68 -1.03 8.21
C ASP A 19 14.28 -0.41 6.85
N PRO A 20 13.86 -1.22 5.85
CA PRO A 20 13.39 -0.74 4.55
C PRO A 20 12.23 0.25 4.61
N ALA A 21 11.38 0.19 5.63
CA ALA A 21 10.23 1.08 5.78
C ALA A 21 10.61 2.45 6.34
N TRP A 22 11.75 2.56 7.02
CA TRP A 22 12.13 3.75 7.78
C TRP A 22 13.46 4.33 7.32
N LYS A 23 13.49 5.65 7.18
CA LYS A 23 14.74 6.38 7.05
C LYS A 23 15.28 6.60 8.45
N GLN A 24 16.45 6.02 8.70
CA GLN A 24 17.21 6.16 9.93
C GLN A 24 18.27 7.24 9.72
N SER A 25 18.29 8.27 10.55
CA SER A 25 19.29 9.34 10.50
C SER A 25 19.79 9.64 11.90
N TYR A 26 21.07 9.97 12.05
CA TYR A 26 21.64 10.35 13.35
C TYR A 26 21.77 11.87 13.44
N PHE A 27 21.19 12.46 14.48
CA PHE A 27 21.21 13.90 14.71
C PHE A 27 21.21 14.18 16.22
N GLU A 28 22.15 15.02 16.68
CA GLU A 28 22.22 15.50 18.08
C GLU A 28 22.02 14.44 19.17
N GLY A 29 22.69 13.28 19.08
CA GLY A 29 22.57 12.23 20.10
C GLY A 29 21.30 11.38 19.99
N HIS A 30 20.59 11.45 18.87
CA HIS A 30 19.37 10.71 18.61
C HIS A 30 19.44 9.99 17.27
N MET A 31 18.82 8.82 17.20
CA MET A 31 18.31 8.27 15.96
C MET A 31 16.94 8.86 15.68
N LEU A 32 16.81 9.49 14.53
CA LEU A 32 15.55 9.93 13.95
C LEU A 32 15.03 8.84 12.99
N LEU A 33 13.82 8.37 13.24
CA LEU A 33 13.07 7.48 12.35
C LEU A 33 11.96 8.27 11.67
N THR A 34 12.06 8.44 10.36
CA THR A 34 11.01 9.02 9.52
C THR A 34 10.53 7.99 8.51
N PRO A 35 9.22 7.84 8.25
CA PRO A 35 8.69 7.02 7.17
C PRO A 35 9.40 7.20 5.83
N ARG A 36 9.73 6.10 5.13
CA ARG A 36 10.15 6.18 3.72
C ARG A 36 8.91 6.22 2.82
N PRO A 37 8.82 7.20 1.89
CA PRO A 37 7.71 7.29 0.96
C PRO A 37 7.90 6.32 -0.23
N VAL A 38 7.99 5.03 0.06
CA VAL A 38 8.13 3.96 -0.95
C VAL A 38 6.76 3.29 -1.10
N LEU A 39 6.21 3.34 -2.31
CA LEU A 39 4.97 2.65 -2.65
C LEU A 39 5.29 1.26 -3.18
N VAL A 40 4.53 0.28 -2.70
CA VAL A 40 4.51 -1.09 -3.20
C VAL A 40 3.29 -1.23 -4.09
N TYR A 41 3.50 -1.52 -5.37
CA TYR A 41 2.41 -1.82 -6.29
C TYR A 41 2.06 -3.30 -6.17
N ALA A 42 0.77 -3.62 -6.29
CA ALA A 42 0.32 -5.00 -6.23
C ALA A 42 -0.86 -5.22 -7.17
N THR A 43 -0.99 -6.45 -7.65
CA THR A 43 -2.05 -6.82 -8.61
C THR A 43 -2.83 -8.03 -8.17
N ARG A 44 -4.09 -8.07 -8.57
CA ARG A 44 -5.00 -9.16 -8.29
C ARG A 44 -5.89 -9.43 -9.50
N SER A 45 -6.08 -10.70 -9.82
CA SER A 45 -7.08 -11.10 -10.81
C SER A 45 -8.49 -10.86 -10.28
N THR A 46 -9.37 -10.29 -11.11
CA THR A 46 -10.80 -10.22 -10.80
C THR A 46 -11.41 -11.62 -10.78
N SER A 47 -12.46 -11.82 -10.01
CA SER A 47 -13.14 -13.11 -9.86
C SER A 47 -14.65 -12.95 -9.91
N THR A 48 -15.36 -14.00 -10.32
CA THR A 48 -16.82 -14.07 -10.36
C THR A 48 -17.48 -14.26 -9.00
N THR A 49 -16.71 -14.44 -7.92
CA THR A 49 -17.24 -14.68 -6.58
C THR A 49 -17.95 -13.44 -6.06
N SER A 50 -19.24 -13.33 -6.39
CA SER A 50 -20.13 -12.30 -5.88
C SER A 50 -20.41 -12.59 -4.40
N THR A 51 -20.09 -11.64 -3.55
CA THR A 51 -20.53 -11.65 -2.16
C THR A 51 -21.64 -10.63 -2.03
N THR A 52 -22.88 -11.08 -1.80
CA THR A 52 -23.97 -10.18 -1.39
C THR A 52 -23.74 -9.81 0.06
N ALA A 53 -22.89 -8.81 0.29
CA ALA A 53 -22.71 -8.22 1.60
C ALA A 53 -23.94 -7.40 1.97
N VAL A 54 -24.52 -7.68 3.14
CA VAL A 54 -25.56 -6.82 3.74
C VAL A 54 -24.99 -5.43 3.98
N GLY A 55 -25.76 -4.38 3.70
CA GLY A 55 -25.35 -2.99 3.90
C GLY A 55 -24.45 -2.41 2.80
N LEU A 56 -24.25 -3.12 1.68
CA LEU A 56 -23.48 -2.60 0.57
C LEU A 56 -24.31 -1.62 -0.28
N SER A 57 -23.81 -0.40 -0.48
CA SER A 57 -24.45 0.64 -1.29
C SER A 57 -23.48 1.22 -2.34
N LYS A 58 -24.02 1.74 -3.44
CA LYS A 58 -23.24 2.55 -4.40
C LYS A 58 -23.21 4.00 -3.95
N LEU A 59 -22.02 4.57 -3.87
CA LEU A 59 -21.84 5.96 -3.47
C LEU A 59 -21.68 6.85 -4.70
N GLY A 60 -22.38 7.99 -4.71
CA GLY A 60 -22.25 9.03 -5.71
C GLY A 60 -21.61 10.29 -5.15
N SER A 61 -21.52 11.33 -5.97
CA SER A 61 -20.96 12.63 -5.58
C SER A 61 -21.76 13.32 -4.46
N GLY A 62 -23.04 13.00 -4.29
CA GLY A 62 -23.87 13.50 -3.19
C GLY A 62 -23.41 13.04 -1.80
N GLN A 63 -22.70 11.90 -1.72
CA GLN A 63 -22.17 11.33 -0.47
C GLN A 63 -20.72 11.74 -0.19
N HIS A 64 -20.17 12.75 -0.88
CA HIS A 64 -18.79 13.21 -0.70
C HIS A 64 -18.44 13.43 0.79
N HIS A 65 -19.28 14.14 1.55
CA HIS A 65 -19.02 14.43 2.96
C HIS A 65 -18.85 13.16 3.81
N LEU A 66 -19.67 12.13 3.60
CA LEU A 66 -19.56 10.85 4.31
C LEU A 66 -18.24 10.14 4.03
N ILE A 67 -17.80 10.16 2.76
CA ILE A 67 -16.51 9.56 2.36
C ILE A 67 -15.35 10.36 2.95
N LEU A 68 -15.44 11.69 2.97
CA LEU A 68 -14.42 12.56 3.53
C LEU A 68 -14.22 12.33 5.03
N ASP A 69 -15.31 12.30 5.80
CA ASP A 69 -15.26 12.05 7.24
C ASP A 69 -14.65 10.67 7.52
N LEU A 70 -15.13 9.62 6.84
CA LEU A 70 -14.57 8.28 6.95
C LEU A 70 -13.10 8.20 6.52
N TYR A 71 -12.70 8.92 5.49
CA TYR A 71 -11.30 8.94 5.02
C TYR A 71 -10.39 9.55 6.08
N LEU A 72 -10.81 10.65 6.71
CA LEU A 72 -10.07 11.26 7.80
C LEU A 72 -9.95 10.31 8.99
N ASP A 73 -11.06 9.70 9.42
CA ASP A 73 -11.04 8.76 10.54
C ASP A 73 -10.13 7.55 10.25
N ALA A 74 -10.08 7.07 9.01
CA ALA A 74 -9.26 5.92 8.62
C ALA A 74 -7.77 6.25 8.46
N PHE A 75 -7.43 7.47 8.03
CA PHE A 75 -6.06 7.79 7.59
C PHE A 75 -5.38 8.91 8.36
N GLU A 76 -6.05 9.75 9.16
CA GLU A 76 -5.40 10.94 9.74
C GLU A 76 -4.13 10.63 10.55
N ASP A 77 -4.10 9.44 11.16
CA ASP A 77 -2.99 8.93 11.95
C ASP A 77 -2.13 7.87 11.24
N SER A 78 -2.18 7.81 9.91
CA SER A 78 -1.47 6.83 9.11
C SER A 78 -0.04 7.23 8.75
N PHE A 79 0.67 6.29 8.11
CA PHE A 79 2.07 6.44 7.67
C PHE A 79 2.24 7.55 6.63
N GLU A 80 1.22 7.74 5.80
CA GLU A 80 1.12 8.71 4.71
C GLU A 80 1.14 10.16 5.22
N TYR A 81 0.62 10.39 6.43
CA TYR A 81 0.50 11.72 7.05
C TYR A 81 1.46 11.93 8.22
N CYS A 82 2.54 11.16 8.31
CA CYS A 82 3.53 11.34 9.37
C CYS A 82 4.11 12.76 9.40
N ASP A 83 4.08 13.39 10.58
CA ASP A 83 4.48 14.79 10.83
C ASP A 83 3.63 15.87 10.12
N TRP A 84 2.55 15.49 9.45
CA TRP A 84 1.65 16.47 8.85
C TRP A 84 0.83 17.19 9.93
N LYS A 85 0.61 18.48 9.73
CA LYS A 85 -0.31 19.25 10.56
C LYS A 85 -1.75 18.85 10.20
N PRO A 86 -2.70 18.76 11.16
CA PRO A 86 -4.08 18.34 10.89
C PRO A 86 -4.76 19.12 9.75
N ARG A 87 -4.47 20.42 9.62
CA ARG A 87 -4.97 21.25 8.51
C ARG A 87 -4.50 20.81 7.12
N HIS A 88 -3.29 20.26 7.01
CA HIS A 88 -2.76 19.75 5.73
C HIS A 88 -3.38 18.40 5.39
N VAL A 89 -3.55 17.53 6.39
CA VAL A 89 -4.26 16.25 6.25
C VAL A 89 -5.69 16.48 5.76
N ARG A 90 -6.45 17.37 6.43
CA ARG A 90 -7.82 17.71 6.03
C ARG A 90 -7.92 18.27 4.61
N ARG A 91 -6.99 19.15 4.23
CA ARG A 91 -6.96 19.72 2.87
C ARG A 91 -6.67 18.64 1.83
N ASP A 92 -5.74 17.74 2.12
CA ASP A 92 -5.35 16.66 1.23
C ASP A 92 -6.47 15.63 1.06
N ALA A 93 -7.09 15.18 2.16
CA ALA A 93 -8.26 14.31 2.13
C ALA A 93 -9.41 14.92 1.31
N HIS A 94 -9.68 16.22 1.48
CA HIS A 94 -10.69 16.91 0.68
C HIS A 94 -10.34 16.92 -0.82
N ASN A 95 -9.06 17.15 -1.16
CA ASN A 95 -8.62 17.05 -2.55
C ASN A 95 -8.78 15.63 -3.08
N ILE A 96 -8.37 14.61 -2.34
CA ILE A 96 -8.49 13.20 -2.74
C ILE A 96 -9.95 12.82 -3.03
N VAL A 97 -10.88 13.16 -2.14
CA VAL A 97 -12.28 12.77 -2.35
C VAL A 97 -12.94 13.59 -3.46
N ARG A 98 -12.62 14.89 -3.60
CA ARG A 98 -13.04 15.70 -4.76
C ARG A 98 -12.51 15.10 -6.07
N ASP A 99 -11.21 14.89 -6.14
CA ASP A 99 -10.48 14.46 -7.34
C ASP A 99 -10.88 13.04 -7.78
N LEU A 100 -11.40 12.22 -6.86
CA LEU A 100 -12.07 10.96 -7.19
C LEU A 100 -13.26 11.19 -8.12
N PHE A 101 -14.19 12.09 -7.75
CA PHE A 101 -15.41 12.31 -8.53
C PHE A 101 -15.17 13.15 -9.78
N ASP A 102 -14.20 14.07 -9.73
CA ASP A 102 -13.80 14.88 -10.89
C ASP A 102 -12.99 14.07 -11.93
N GLY A 103 -12.59 12.84 -11.59
CA GLY A 103 -11.89 11.92 -12.48
C GLY A 103 -10.39 12.24 -12.64
N ALA A 104 -9.81 13.07 -11.77
CA ALA A 104 -8.39 13.41 -11.82
C ALA A 104 -7.48 12.21 -11.50
N PHE A 105 -8.00 11.20 -10.77
CA PHE A 105 -7.32 9.92 -10.59
C PHE A 105 -7.57 8.91 -11.74
N GLY A 106 -8.33 9.28 -12.75
CA GLY A 106 -8.92 8.39 -13.75
C GLY A 106 -10.43 8.28 -13.58
N ARG A 107 -11.10 7.65 -14.56
CA ARG A 107 -12.57 7.54 -14.57
C ARG A 107 -13.06 6.61 -13.46
N PRO A 108 -13.94 7.05 -12.53
CA PRO A 108 -14.53 6.15 -11.54
C PRO A 108 -15.27 4.99 -12.19
N LEU A 109 -14.99 3.77 -11.75
CA LEU A 109 -15.69 2.56 -12.19
C LEU A 109 -16.65 2.05 -11.11
N VAL A 110 -16.14 1.95 -9.88
CA VAL A 110 -16.85 1.38 -8.74
C VAL A 110 -16.55 2.21 -7.51
N ILE A 111 -17.58 2.75 -6.86
CA ILE A 111 -17.47 3.39 -5.55
C ILE A 111 -18.55 2.77 -4.66
N LEU A 112 -18.10 2.02 -3.66
CA LEU A 112 -18.98 1.24 -2.78
C LEU A 112 -18.82 1.71 -1.34
N GLY A 113 -19.94 1.73 -0.62
CA GLY A 113 -20.02 1.94 0.81
C GLY A 113 -20.52 0.70 1.52
N LEU A 114 -20.10 0.54 2.78
CA LEU A 114 -20.73 -0.37 3.72
C LEU A 114 -21.35 0.45 4.85
N GLU A 115 -22.66 0.39 4.95
CA GLU A 115 -23.45 1.14 5.92
C GLU A 115 -23.90 0.23 7.07
N ASP A 116 -23.93 0.80 8.28
CA ASP A 116 -24.58 0.19 9.46
C ASP A 116 -25.43 1.25 10.18
N ALA A 117 -26.69 0.89 10.47
CA ALA A 117 -27.76 1.75 11.00
C ALA A 117 -27.92 3.10 10.28
N ASP A 118 -27.03 4.05 10.52
CA ASP A 118 -27.04 5.42 10.00
C ASP A 118 -25.63 5.98 9.65
N SER A 119 -24.57 5.16 9.68
CA SER A 119 -23.19 5.59 9.41
C SER A 119 -22.51 4.78 8.31
N LEU A 120 -21.64 5.45 7.56
CA LEU A 120 -20.76 4.83 6.59
C LEU A 120 -19.54 4.24 7.32
N ASN A 121 -19.51 2.93 7.51
CA ASN A 121 -18.46 2.24 8.27
C ASN A 121 -17.23 1.89 7.42
N ALA A 122 -17.41 1.77 6.11
CA ALA A 122 -16.30 1.52 5.19
C ALA A 122 -16.64 2.00 3.78
N ALA A 123 -15.62 2.32 2.99
CA ALA A 123 -15.77 2.71 1.60
C ALA A 123 -14.59 2.23 0.76
N ALA A 124 -14.85 1.91 -0.51
CA ALA A 124 -13.83 1.56 -1.49
C ALA A 124 -14.08 2.28 -2.80
N ALA A 125 -13.00 2.74 -3.44
CA ALA A 125 -13.06 3.42 -4.72
C ALA A 125 -12.10 2.78 -5.72
N VAL A 126 -12.63 2.40 -6.89
CA VAL A 126 -11.87 1.88 -8.03
C VAL A 126 -12.02 2.84 -9.21
N VAL A 127 -10.89 3.24 -9.77
CA VAL A 127 -10.79 4.12 -10.93
C VAL A 127 -10.13 3.41 -12.10
N LEU A 128 -10.49 3.77 -13.33
CA LEU A 128 -9.80 3.36 -14.54
C LEU A 128 -8.69 4.35 -14.85
N LYS A 129 -7.43 3.92 -14.78
CA LYS A 129 -6.27 4.72 -15.18
C LYS A 129 -6.20 4.82 -16.71
N ASP A 130 -5.45 5.79 -17.23
CA ASP A 130 -5.22 5.97 -18.68
C ASP A 130 -4.57 4.76 -19.35
N THR A 131 -3.89 3.91 -18.58
CA THR A 131 -3.36 2.62 -19.02
C THR A 131 -4.44 1.59 -19.36
N GLY A 132 -5.71 1.89 -19.08
CA GLY A 132 -6.85 0.98 -19.29
C GLY A 132 -6.99 -0.08 -18.20
N VAL A 133 -6.20 -0.02 -17.13
CA VAL A 133 -6.26 -0.99 -16.02
C VAL A 133 -6.96 -0.38 -14.81
N PRO A 134 -7.99 -1.05 -14.24
CA PRO A 134 -8.60 -0.63 -12.98
C PRO A 134 -7.59 -0.58 -11.83
N HIS A 135 -7.69 0.44 -11.00
CA HIS A 135 -6.84 0.67 -9.84
C HIS A 135 -7.71 0.96 -8.61
N LEU A 136 -7.47 0.23 -7.51
CA LEU A 136 -8.04 0.50 -6.21
C LEU A 136 -7.37 1.77 -5.65
N GLN A 137 -8.08 2.89 -5.72
CA GLN A 137 -7.56 4.19 -5.32
C GLN A 137 -7.48 4.31 -3.79
N PHE A 138 -8.50 3.82 -3.08
CA PHE A 138 -8.46 3.66 -1.64
C PHE A 138 -9.45 2.60 -1.16
N ILE A 139 -9.19 2.11 0.04
CA ILE A 139 -10.17 1.42 0.87
C ILE A 139 -10.07 1.94 2.30
N CYS A 140 -11.14 2.57 2.77
CA CYS A 140 -11.25 3.15 4.10
C CYS A 140 -12.14 2.28 4.96
N VAL A 141 -11.75 2.04 6.21
CA VAL A 141 -12.58 1.35 7.20
C VAL A 141 -12.51 2.15 8.49
N ASP A 142 -13.68 2.50 9.03
CA ASP A 142 -13.81 3.17 10.31
C ASP A 142 -13.01 2.40 11.38
N PRO A 143 -12.18 3.08 12.19
CA PRO A 143 -11.32 2.43 13.17
C PRO A 143 -12.04 1.45 14.12
N LYS A 144 -13.30 1.71 14.48
CA LYS A 144 -14.10 0.86 15.36
C LYS A 144 -14.65 -0.38 14.65
N SER A 145 -14.72 -0.34 13.32
CA SER A 145 -15.19 -1.42 12.45
C SER A 145 -14.03 -2.23 11.82
N GLN A 146 -12.79 -1.93 12.18
CA GLN A 146 -11.62 -2.66 11.68
C GLN A 146 -11.60 -4.10 12.18
N ARG A 147 -10.95 -4.98 11.41
CA ARG A 147 -10.77 -6.42 11.68
C ARG A 147 -12.04 -7.28 11.59
N ASP A 148 -13.21 -6.68 11.34
CA ASP A 148 -14.47 -7.42 11.09
C ASP A 148 -14.70 -7.77 9.60
N GLY A 149 -13.65 -7.66 8.79
CA GLY A 149 -13.67 -8.04 7.37
C GLY A 149 -14.35 -7.03 6.43
N ALA A 150 -14.75 -5.85 6.91
CA ALA A 150 -15.42 -4.82 6.10
C ALA A 150 -14.67 -4.47 4.80
N GLY A 151 -13.37 -4.18 4.90
CA GLY A 151 -12.55 -3.90 3.72
C GLY A 151 -12.47 -5.09 2.75
N SER A 152 -12.36 -6.32 3.23
CA SER A 152 -12.38 -7.50 2.36
C SER A 152 -13.73 -7.66 1.65
N ARG A 153 -14.86 -7.42 2.33
CA ARG A 153 -16.19 -7.47 1.71
C ARG A 153 -16.32 -6.46 0.58
N LEU A 154 -15.90 -5.21 0.82
CA LEU A 154 -15.90 -4.16 -0.21
C LEU A 154 -15.02 -4.53 -1.41
N LEU A 155 -13.79 -5.01 -1.16
CA LEU A 155 -12.90 -5.46 -2.23
C LEU A 155 -13.53 -6.58 -3.07
N HIS A 156 -14.12 -7.60 -2.43
CA HIS A 156 -14.76 -8.70 -3.16
C HIS A 156 -15.94 -8.23 -4.00
N ALA A 157 -16.76 -7.31 -3.47
CA ALA A 157 -17.84 -6.70 -4.24
C ALA A 157 -17.29 -5.89 -5.44
N SER A 158 -16.24 -5.09 -5.24
CA SER A 158 -15.59 -4.36 -6.33
C SER A 158 -15.03 -5.29 -7.40
N LEU A 159 -14.37 -6.39 -7.03
CA LEU A 159 -13.83 -7.37 -7.98
C LEU A 159 -14.93 -8.03 -8.81
N ALA A 160 -16.08 -8.34 -8.20
CA ALA A 160 -17.22 -8.92 -8.91
C ALA A 160 -17.80 -7.92 -9.92
N GLU A 161 -17.97 -6.64 -9.55
CA GLU A 161 -18.42 -5.59 -10.48
C GLU A 161 -17.44 -5.42 -11.65
N LEU A 162 -16.13 -5.33 -11.37
CA LEU A 162 -15.11 -5.23 -12.41
C LEU A 162 -15.13 -6.43 -13.36
N HIS A 163 -15.32 -7.64 -12.83
CA HIS A 163 -15.39 -8.85 -13.64
C HIS A 163 -16.58 -8.81 -14.61
N MET A 164 -17.75 -8.40 -14.14
CA MET A 164 -18.97 -8.23 -14.94
C MET A 164 -18.78 -7.16 -16.03
N MET A 165 -18.01 -6.10 -15.75
CA MET A 165 -17.63 -5.07 -16.72
C MET A 165 -16.58 -5.55 -17.75
N GLY A 166 -16.08 -6.79 -17.63
CA GLY A 166 -15.09 -7.36 -18.55
C GLY A 166 -13.63 -7.14 -18.15
N TYR A 167 -13.36 -6.42 -17.06
CA TYR A 167 -12.00 -6.27 -16.54
C TYR A 167 -11.53 -7.60 -15.92
N ARG A 168 -10.22 -7.87 -16.03
CA ARG A 168 -9.61 -9.11 -15.54
C ARG A 168 -8.56 -8.90 -14.46
N THR A 169 -8.08 -7.68 -14.33
CA THR A 169 -7.01 -7.30 -13.41
C THR A 169 -7.43 -6.06 -12.63
N LEU A 170 -7.10 -6.04 -11.34
CA LEU A 170 -7.15 -4.88 -10.47
C LEU A 170 -5.73 -4.62 -9.96
N THR A 171 -5.26 -3.37 -10.05
CA THR A 171 -4.03 -2.93 -9.38
C THR A 171 -4.37 -2.18 -8.10
N SER A 172 -3.43 -2.12 -7.17
CA SER A 172 -3.49 -1.33 -5.94
C SER A 172 -2.06 -0.91 -5.57
N CYS A 173 -1.92 0.04 -4.65
CA CYS A 173 -0.62 0.31 -4.04
C CYS A 173 -0.78 0.61 -2.54
N PHE A 174 0.30 0.44 -1.79
CA PHE A 174 0.37 0.78 -0.37
C PHE A 174 1.79 1.21 0.02
N MET A 175 1.93 1.95 1.11
CA MET A 175 3.25 2.33 1.63
C MET A 175 4.00 1.12 2.18
N LEU A 176 5.29 0.96 1.86
CA LEU A 176 6.12 -0.15 2.32
C LEU A 176 6.11 -0.33 3.85
N GLY A 177 6.05 0.79 4.59
CA GLY A 177 5.95 0.78 6.05
C GLY A 177 4.56 0.49 6.63
N ASN A 178 3.52 0.46 5.80
CA ASN A 178 2.16 0.14 6.23
C ASN A 178 1.96 -1.38 6.26
N ILE A 179 2.52 -2.03 7.29
CA ILE A 179 2.50 -3.49 7.48
C ILE A 179 1.06 -4.04 7.51
N ALA A 180 0.12 -3.30 8.10
CA ALA A 180 -1.28 -3.70 8.16
C ALA A 180 -1.91 -3.76 6.75
N SER A 181 -1.65 -2.73 5.93
CA SER A 181 -2.10 -2.71 4.53
C SER A 181 -1.44 -3.82 3.71
N ARG A 182 -0.13 -4.04 3.87
CA ARG A 182 0.59 -5.15 3.20
C ARG A 182 -0.01 -6.51 3.52
N ALA A 183 -0.21 -6.81 4.81
CA ALA A 183 -0.81 -8.05 5.26
C ALA A 183 -2.24 -8.21 4.75
N TRP A 184 -3.03 -7.13 4.71
CA TRP A 184 -4.37 -7.14 4.13
C TRP A 184 -4.33 -7.44 2.64
N HIS A 185 -3.44 -6.82 1.86
CA HIS A 185 -3.28 -7.09 0.42
C HIS A 185 -2.96 -8.57 0.17
N TRP A 186 -1.97 -9.14 0.89
CA TRP A 186 -1.61 -10.55 0.75
C TRP A 186 -2.74 -11.50 1.13
N LYS A 187 -3.41 -11.25 2.26
CA LYS A 187 -4.57 -12.06 2.69
C LYS A 187 -5.69 -12.03 1.64
N ASN A 188 -5.81 -10.93 0.91
CA ASN A 188 -6.75 -10.76 -0.18
C ASN A 188 -6.15 -11.16 -1.54
N GLY A 189 -5.07 -11.95 -1.60
CA GLY A 189 -4.57 -12.52 -2.85
C GLY A 189 -4.00 -11.50 -3.85
N PHE A 190 -3.62 -10.31 -3.40
CA PHE A 190 -2.76 -9.44 -4.20
C PHE A 190 -1.34 -10.00 -4.23
N VAL A 191 -0.68 -9.87 -5.38
CA VAL A 191 0.72 -10.20 -5.61
C VAL A 191 1.47 -8.90 -5.84
N GLU A 192 2.52 -8.65 -5.05
CA GLU A 192 3.38 -7.48 -5.20
C GLU A 192 4.04 -7.49 -6.58
N GLU A 193 4.06 -6.33 -7.21
CA GLU A 193 4.82 -6.13 -8.43
C GLU A 193 6.31 -5.98 -8.09
N PRO A 194 7.18 -6.48 -8.98
CA PRO A 194 8.61 -6.31 -8.85
C PRO A 194 8.99 -4.83 -8.85
N ASP A 195 9.83 -4.45 -7.89
CA ASP A 195 10.32 -3.08 -7.81
C ASP A 195 11.81 -3.07 -7.41
N LEU A 196 12.61 -2.39 -8.22
CA LEU A 196 14.06 -2.32 -8.04
C LEU A 196 14.43 -1.57 -6.75
N GLN A 197 13.68 -0.52 -6.39
CA GLN A 197 13.91 0.24 -5.16
C GLN A 197 13.65 -0.65 -3.95
N ILE A 198 12.52 -1.37 -3.92
CA ILE A 198 12.18 -2.30 -2.84
C ILE A 198 13.23 -3.41 -2.72
N ALA A 199 13.59 -4.05 -3.84
CA ALA A 199 14.60 -5.11 -3.84
C ALA A 199 15.96 -4.61 -3.31
N THR A 200 16.36 -3.39 -3.67
CA THR A 200 17.58 -2.77 -3.19
C THR A 200 17.54 -2.52 -1.68
N LEU A 201 16.41 -2.03 -1.16
CA LEU A 201 16.22 -1.81 0.28
C LEU A 201 16.26 -3.14 1.06
N GLU A 202 15.63 -4.19 0.53
CA GLU A 202 15.71 -5.53 1.13
C GLU A 202 17.14 -6.09 1.12
N LEU A 203 17.90 -5.87 0.04
CA LEU A 203 19.31 -6.27 0.00
C LEU A 203 20.14 -5.54 1.07
N GLN A 204 19.89 -4.24 1.28
CA GLN A 204 20.53 -3.48 2.36
C GLN A 204 20.15 -4.00 3.75
N ARG A 205 18.88 -4.38 3.97
CA ARG A 205 18.42 -5.01 5.21
C ARG A 205 19.17 -6.32 5.46
N LEU A 206 19.20 -7.21 4.47
CA LEU A 206 19.86 -8.52 4.59
C LEU A 206 21.37 -8.37 4.81
N ALA A 207 22.04 -7.46 4.10
CA ALA A 207 23.47 -7.19 4.30
C ALA A 207 23.76 -6.66 5.72
N THR A 208 22.91 -5.77 6.23
CA THR A 208 23.05 -5.27 7.60
C THR A 208 22.81 -6.37 8.62
N GLN A 209 21.79 -7.21 8.41
CA GLN A 209 21.51 -8.35 9.27
C GLN A 209 22.63 -9.39 9.24
N GLN A 210 23.24 -9.66 8.08
CA GLN A 210 24.40 -10.56 7.95
C GLN A 210 25.61 -10.02 8.74
N ARG A 211 25.88 -8.71 8.65
CA ARG A 211 26.93 -8.06 9.44
C ARG A 211 26.70 -8.20 10.95
N LEU A 212 25.45 -8.06 11.40
CA LEU A 212 25.09 -8.11 12.82
C LEU A 212 24.94 -9.55 13.34
N LYS A 213 24.56 -10.50 12.48
CA LYS A 213 24.30 -11.91 12.80
C LYS A 213 24.72 -12.82 11.63
N PRO A 214 26.03 -13.12 11.49
CA PRO A 214 26.55 -13.87 10.34
C PRO A 214 25.94 -15.27 10.20
N ASP A 215 25.69 -15.95 11.32
CA ASP A 215 25.20 -17.34 11.33
C ASP A 215 23.69 -17.48 11.08
N ALA A 216 22.96 -16.35 10.97
CA ALA A 216 21.50 -16.34 10.95
C ALA A 216 20.89 -16.26 9.55
N LEU A 217 21.70 -16.20 8.48
CA LEU A 217 21.24 -15.90 7.13
C LEU A 217 21.70 -16.91 6.09
N ASN A 218 20.79 -17.22 5.16
CA ASN A 218 21.08 -18.05 4.01
C ASN A 218 21.74 -17.19 2.91
N GLU A 219 23.03 -17.40 2.65
CA GLU A 219 23.78 -16.72 1.58
C GLU A 219 23.09 -16.86 0.20
N GLN A 220 22.40 -17.98 -0.03
CA GLN A 220 21.63 -18.22 -1.25
C GLN A 220 20.54 -17.17 -1.48
N THR A 221 19.91 -16.68 -0.40
CA THR A 221 18.88 -15.66 -0.46
C THR A 221 19.47 -14.32 -0.90
N ILE A 222 20.62 -13.93 -0.35
CA ILE A 222 21.32 -12.68 -0.73
C ILE A 222 21.77 -12.75 -2.20
N ASP A 223 22.32 -13.87 -2.64
CA ASP A 223 22.80 -14.04 -4.01
C ASP A 223 21.67 -14.12 -5.03
N SER A 224 20.53 -14.71 -4.67
CA SER A 224 19.31 -14.66 -5.49
C SER A 224 18.85 -13.21 -5.66
N LEU A 225 18.78 -12.42 -4.57
CA LEU A 225 18.31 -11.04 -4.63
C LEU A 225 19.25 -10.16 -5.47
N LYS A 226 20.58 -10.32 -5.32
CA LYS A 226 21.56 -9.64 -6.17
C LYS A 226 21.40 -9.97 -7.65
N ARG A 227 21.04 -11.22 -7.97
CA ARG A 227 20.76 -11.62 -9.36
C ARG A 227 19.51 -10.94 -9.89
N ASP A 228 18.41 -11.00 -9.14
CA ASP A 228 17.14 -10.38 -9.54
C ASP A 228 17.30 -8.86 -9.73
N ILE A 229 18.05 -8.18 -8.84
CA ILE A 229 18.40 -6.76 -8.98
C ILE A 229 19.12 -6.48 -10.30
N ARG A 230 20.18 -7.26 -10.62
CA ARG A 230 20.92 -7.08 -11.88
C ARG A 230 20.04 -7.32 -13.12
N GLU A 231 19.15 -8.30 -13.07
CA GLU A 231 18.22 -8.57 -14.16
C GLU A 231 17.23 -7.41 -14.34
N MET A 232 16.70 -6.85 -13.24
CA MET A 232 15.83 -5.66 -13.28
C MET A 232 16.56 -4.43 -13.83
N GLU A 233 17.79 -4.16 -13.39
CA GLU A 233 18.62 -3.07 -13.90
C GLU A 233 18.86 -3.19 -15.42
N GLN A 234 19.17 -4.40 -15.91
CA GLN A 234 19.36 -4.67 -17.33
C GLN A 234 18.09 -4.44 -18.15
N SER A 235 16.93 -4.85 -17.62
CA SER A 235 15.65 -4.65 -18.30
C SER A 235 15.27 -3.17 -18.42
N LEU A 236 15.49 -2.40 -17.33
CA LEU A 236 15.31 -0.95 -17.33
C LEU A 236 16.25 -0.25 -18.31
N ALA A 237 17.54 -0.64 -18.33
CA ALA A 237 18.51 -0.10 -19.28
C ALA A 237 18.16 -0.41 -20.74
N ALA A 238 17.48 -1.54 -20.99
CA ALA A 238 16.99 -1.93 -22.31
C ALA A 238 15.69 -1.21 -22.73
N GLY A 239 15.17 -0.28 -21.92
CA GLY A 239 13.92 0.43 -22.21
C GLY A 239 12.69 -0.47 -22.18
N ARG A 240 12.76 -1.60 -21.47
CA ARG A 240 11.60 -2.48 -21.23
C ARG A 240 11.04 -2.08 -19.85
N PRO A 241 9.94 -1.30 -19.79
CA PRO A 241 9.32 -0.95 -18.52
C PRO A 241 8.66 -2.22 -17.98
N ASP A 242 9.36 -2.93 -17.11
CA ASP A 242 9.05 -4.31 -16.81
C ASP A 242 7.90 -4.45 -15.81
N GLN A 243 6.66 -4.51 -16.30
CA GLN A 243 5.52 -5.01 -15.50
C GLN A 243 5.38 -6.55 -15.56
N ALA A 244 6.13 -7.22 -16.45
CA ALA A 244 5.93 -8.64 -16.74
C ALA A 244 7.00 -9.57 -16.12
N TYR A 245 8.25 -9.13 -15.99
CA TYR A 245 9.37 -10.05 -15.73
C TYR A 245 9.41 -10.72 -14.36
N ALA A 246 8.87 -10.11 -13.30
CA ALA A 246 9.10 -10.65 -11.95
C ALA A 246 7.84 -11.04 -11.15
N ARG A 247 6.67 -11.14 -11.81
CA ARG A 247 5.46 -11.70 -11.18
C ARG A 247 5.59 -13.16 -10.72
N ASP A 248 6.47 -13.95 -11.34
CA ASP A 248 6.63 -15.38 -10.99
C ASP A 248 7.76 -15.66 -9.97
N ARG A 249 8.73 -14.75 -9.79
CA ARG A 249 9.85 -14.96 -8.85
C ARG A 249 9.65 -14.38 -7.46
N PHE A 250 8.75 -13.40 -7.29
CA PHE A 250 8.51 -12.80 -5.97
C PHE A 250 7.80 -13.75 -4.97
N LYS A 251 7.26 -14.88 -5.44
CA LYS A 251 6.69 -15.94 -4.58
C LYS A 251 7.70 -16.61 -3.65
N ILE A 252 9.00 -16.42 -3.87
CA ILE A 252 10.08 -17.07 -3.10
C ILE A 252 10.41 -16.29 -1.81
N TRP A 253 9.89 -15.07 -1.65
CA TRP A 253 10.22 -14.17 -0.52
C TRP A 253 9.17 -14.12 0.60
N ASN A 254 8.14 -14.99 0.52
CA ASN A 254 7.09 -15.14 1.53
C ASN A 254 7.22 -16.46 2.29
#